data_AF-A0A8C8Y2Q2-F1
#
_entry.id   AF-A0A8C8Y2Q2-F1
#
_cell.length_a   1.000
_cell.length_b   1.000
_cell.length_c   1.000
_cell.angle_alpha   90.00
_cell.angle_beta   90.00
_cell.angle_gamma   90.00
#
_symmetry.space_group_name_H-M   'P 1'
#
loop_
_entity.id
_entity.type
_entity.pdbx_description
1 polymer ?
#
loop_
_entity_poly.entity_id
_entity_poly.type
_entity_poly.pdbx_seq_one_letter_code
_entity_poly.pdbx_strand_id
1 'polypeptide(L)'
;MERSSKMEFFQKLGYSRDDVVRVLGKLGEDALVNDVLQELIQTGSRPGAHESSAVPLLVPRGSCGTLDSAHCGLAAELEEEHGDAASSLRPIVIDGSNVAMSHGNKEAFSCRGIQLAVDWFRDRGHAYIKVFVPSWRKDPPRSDTPIRAVRVGKGMHLPQE
;
A
#
# COMPACT_ATOMS: atom_id res chain seq x y z
N MET A 1 -23.27 3.50 36.27
CA MET A 1 -23.09 2.45 35.23
C MET A 1 -22.39 3.00 33.99
N GLU A 2 -22.71 4.22 33.55
CA GLU A 2 -22.20 4.81 32.31
C GLU A 2 -20.69 5.06 32.28
N ARG A 3 -20.10 5.46 33.42
CA ARG A 3 -18.65 5.71 33.54
C ARG A 3 -17.80 4.48 33.19
N SER A 4 -18.20 3.28 33.63
CA SER A 4 -17.50 2.03 33.31
C SER A 4 -17.60 1.68 31.83
N SER A 5 -18.77 1.90 31.23
CA SER A 5 -19.00 1.68 29.79
C SER A 5 -18.16 2.63 28.92
N LYS A 6 -18.12 3.93 29.26
CA LYS A 6 -17.25 4.92 28.59
C LYS A 6 -15.77 4.56 28.73
N MET A 7 -15.36 4.13 29.92
CA MET A 7 -13.97 3.71 30.17
C MET A 7 -13.55 2.53 29.29
N GLU A 8 -14.39 1.49 29.18
CA GLU A 8 -14.12 0.34 28.31
C GLU A 8 -14.08 0.72 26.83
N PHE A 9 -14.94 1.63 26.41
CA PHE A 9 -14.98 2.13 25.03
C PHE A 9 -13.65 2.79 24.63
N PHE A 10 -13.12 3.70 25.45
CA PHE A 10 -11.85 4.39 25.12
C PHE A 10 -10.63 3.47 25.24
N GLN A 11 -10.65 2.49 26.15
CA GLN A 11 -9.60 1.45 26.20
C GLN A 11 -9.61 0.57 24.94
N LYS A 12 -10.79 0.21 24.43
CA LYS A 12 -10.93 -0.51 23.14
C LYS A 12 -10.42 0.30 21.95
N LEU A 13 -10.48 1.63 22.03
CA LEU A 13 -9.89 2.53 21.04
C LEU A 13 -8.37 2.68 21.18
N GLY A 14 -7.78 2.17 22.26
CA GLY A 14 -6.34 2.20 22.55
C GLY A 14 -5.89 3.35 23.45
N TYR A 15 -6.79 4.19 23.96
CA TYR A 15 -6.40 5.27 24.88
C TYR A 15 -6.02 4.73 26.26
N SER A 16 -5.00 5.33 26.87
CA SER A 16 -4.57 4.93 28.21
C SER A 16 -5.65 5.27 29.24
N ARG A 17 -5.77 4.43 30.27
CA ARG A 17 -6.73 4.65 31.36
C ARG A 17 -6.52 6.01 32.03
N ASP A 18 -5.27 6.42 32.20
CA ASP A 18 -4.93 7.68 32.89
C ASP A 18 -5.33 8.91 32.07
N ASP A 19 -5.21 8.84 30.74
CA ASP A 19 -5.67 9.92 29.84
C ASP A 19 -7.19 10.06 29.88
N VAL A 20 -7.91 8.94 29.84
CA VAL A 20 -9.38 8.91 29.89
C VAL A 20 -9.90 9.41 31.24
N VAL A 21 -9.29 9.00 32.36
CA VAL A 21 -9.64 9.50 33.70
C VAL A 21 -9.39 11.00 33.80
N ARG A 22 -8.27 11.49 33.27
CA ARG A 22 -7.92 12.92 33.28
C ARG A 22 -8.93 13.76 32.50
N VAL A 23 -9.34 13.30 31.31
CA VAL A 23 -10.31 14.01 30.48
C VAL A 23 -11.71 13.97 31.09
N LEU A 24 -12.17 12.82 31.59
CA LEU A 24 -13.46 12.71 32.27
C LEU A 24 -13.50 13.53 33.58
N GLY A 25 -12.37 13.67 34.27
CA GLY A 25 -12.26 14.55 35.43
C GLY A 25 -12.39 16.04 35.08
N LYS A 26 -12.06 16.44 33.84
CA LYS A 26 -12.20 17.81 33.35
C LYS A 26 -13.59 18.11 32.78
N LEU A 27 -14.12 17.23 31.94
CA LEU A 27 -15.39 17.45 31.24
C LEU A 27 -16.63 16.99 32.04
N GLY A 28 -16.43 16.16 33.07
CA GLY A 28 -17.51 15.58 33.86
C GLY A 28 -17.96 14.21 33.34
N GLU A 29 -18.70 13.47 34.17
CA GLU A 29 -19.15 12.10 33.85
C GLU A 29 -20.21 12.07 32.75
N ASP A 30 -20.96 13.17 32.60
CA ASP A 30 -22.03 13.35 31.62
C ASP A 30 -21.53 13.81 30.24
N ALA A 31 -20.21 14.02 30.09
CA ALA A 31 -19.61 14.45 28.84
C ALA A 31 -19.93 13.48 27.70
N LEU A 32 -20.20 14.02 26.51
CA LEU A 32 -20.47 13.21 25.34
C LEU A 32 -19.19 12.50 24.88
N VAL A 33 -19.36 11.33 24.27
CA VAL A 33 -18.22 10.53 23.76
C VAL A 33 -17.35 11.34 22.80
N ASN A 34 -17.97 12.17 21.96
CA ASN A 34 -17.27 13.01 20.99
C ASN A 34 -16.42 14.10 21.66
N ASP A 35 -16.93 14.71 22.73
CA ASP A 35 -16.21 15.76 23.46
C ASP A 35 -14.98 15.18 24.16
N VAL A 36 -15.14 14.01 24.77
CA VAL A 36 -14.04 13.25 25.40
C VAL A 36 -13.00 12.84 24.35
N LEU A 37 -13.43 12.36 23.18
CA LEU A 37 -12.53 12.00 22.08
C LEU A 37 -11.76 13.22 21.56
N GLN A 38 -12.44 14.35 21.39
CA GLN A 38 -11.83 15.60 20.93
C GLN A 38 -10.77 16.10 21.92
N GLU A 39 -11.07 16.09 23.22
CA GLU A 39 -10.11 16.49 24.26
C GLU A 39 -8.90 15.53 24.33
N LEU A 40 -9.12 14.22 24.16
CA LEU A 40 -8.04 13.23 24.10
C LEU A 40 -7.09 13.51 22.91
N ILE A 41 -7.64 13.85 21.74
CA ILE A 41 -6.85 14.23 20.56
C ILE A 41 -6.12 15.55 20.79
N GLN A 42 -6.79 16.56 21.34
CA GLN A 42 -6.24 17.90 21.57
C GLN A 42 -5.11 17.89 22.62
N THR A 43 -5.21 17.01 23.62
CA THR A 43 -4.16 16.81 24.64
C THR A 43 -2.99 15.95 24.16
N GLY A 44 -3.00 15.49 22.91
CA GLY A 44 -1.95 14.68 22.32
C GLY A 44 -1.92 13.23 22.83
N SER A 45 -3.00 12.77 23.47
CA SER A 45 -3.13 11.37 23.88
C SER A 45 -3.23 10.52 22.62
N ARG A 46 -2.21 9.71 22.35
CA ARG A 46 -2.23 8.76 21.24
C ARG A 46 -2.76 7.42 21.74
N PRO A 47 -3.64 6.75 20.99
CA PRO A 47 -3.98 5.39 21.33
C PRO A 47 -2.72 4.54 21.25
N GLY A 48 -2.30 4.00 22.40
CA GLY A 48 -1.19 3.08 22.50
C GLY A 48 -1.57 1.79 21.79
N ALA A 49 -0.76 1.35 20.84
CA ALA A 49 -0.86 0.01 20.31
C ALA A 49 -0.59 -0.95 21.46
N HIS A 50 -1.63 -1.66 21.93
CA HIS A 50 -1.44 -2.78 22.82
C HIS A 50 -0.58 -3.80 22.05
N GLU A 51 0.62 -4.08 22.56
CA GLU A 51 1.58 -5.06 22.05
C GLU A 51 1.00 -6.48 22.18
N SER A 52 0.04 -6.79 21.32
CA SER A 52 -0.43 -8.13 21.01
C SER A 52 -1.17 -8.04 19.68
N SER A 53 -0.57 -8.64 18.66
CA SER A 53 -0.96 -8.65 17.25
C SER A 53 -0.43 -7.47 16.43
N ALA A 54 0.47 -7.84 15.52
CA ALA A 54 1.05 -7.00 14.49
C ALA A 54 -0.03 -6.20 13.73
N VAL A 55 -0.06 -4.88 13.96
CA VAL A 55 -0.77 -3.93 13.10
C VAL A 55 0.25 -3.03 12.39
N PRO A 56 0.06 -2.76 11.08
CA PRO A 56 1.07 -2.07 10.29
C PRO A 56 1.13 -0.58 10.67
N LEU A 57 2.34 -0.13 11.02
CA LEU A 57 2.67 1.28 11.20
C LEU A 57 2.38 2.05 9.90
N LEU A 58 1.37 2.92 9.92
CA LEU A 58 1.15 3.90 8.88
C LEU A 58 2.12 5.07 9.08
N VAL A 59 3.21 5.06 8.29
CA VAL A 59 4.18 6.16 8.25
C VAL A 59 3.77 7.14 7.14
N PRO A 60 3.67 8.46 7.42
CA PRO A 60 3.50 9.49 6.40
C PRO A 60 4.62 9.42 5.35
N ARG A 61 4.27 9.01 4.13
CA ARG A 61 5.21 8.85 3.02
C ARG A 61 5.38 10.15 2.25
N GLY A 62 6.11 11.08 2.83
CA GLY A 62 6.42 12.35 2.18
C GLY A 62 7.44 13.18 2.94
N SER A 63 8.68 12.70 3.04
CA SER A 63 9.81 13.62 3.22
C SER A 63 11.12 12.94 2.84
N CYS A 64 11.87 13.58 1.96
CA CYS A 64 13.28 13.30 1.73
C CYS A 64 14.06 13.92 2.89
N GLY A 65 14.80 13.11 3.67
CA GLY A 65 15.61 13.61 4.79
C GLY A 65 16.45 12.51 5.42
N THR A 66 17.70 12.45 4.99
CA THR A 66 18.94 12.04 5.69
C THR A 66 18.87 10.97 6.79
N LEU A 67 19.64 9.90 6.56
CA LEU A 67 20.15 8.97 7.57
C LEU A 67 20.77 9.74 8.75
N ASP A 68 20.40 9.38 9.98
CA ASP A 68 21.43 9.13 10.98
C ASP A 68 21.01 8.10 12.05
N SER A 69 22.08 7.51 12.58
CA SER A 69 22.28 6.28 13.33
C SER A 69 21.44 6.02 14.60
N ALA A 70 21.06 4.75 14.81
CA ALA A 70 21.29 4.03 16.07
C ALA A 70 21.21 2.49 15.86
N HIS A 71 22.38 1.86 15.95
CA HIS A 71 22.66 0.42 15.96
C HIS A 71 22.05 -0.32 17.17
N CYS A 72 21.70 -1.62 16.99
CA CYS A 72 21.98 -2.78 17.88
C CYS A 72 21.15 -4.01 17.41
N GLY A 73 21.67 -5.21 17.16
CA GLY A 73 23.03 -5.76 17.21
C GLY A 73 23.09 -7.25 16.79
N LEU A 74 24.31 -7.70 16.42
CA LEU A 74 24.93 -9.05 16.55
C LEU A 74 24.24 -10.24 15.82
N ALA A 75 24.87 -11.10 15.01
CA ALA A 75 26.27 -11.52 14.87
C ALA A 75 26.52 -12.33 13.57
N ALA A 76 27.80 -12.50 13.24
CA ALA A 76 28.46 -13.49 12.37
C ALA A 76 28.92 -13.03 10.98
N GLU A 77 30.16 -13.42 10.68
CA GLU A 77 31.17 -12.75 9.85
C GLU A 77 31.32 -13.35 8.45
N LEU A 78 31.75 -12.49 7.51
CA LEU A 78 32.49 -12.74 6.25
C LEU A 78 31.87 -13.64 5.17
N GLU A 79 31.39 -13.03 4.08
CA GLU A 79 32.02 -13.12 2.75
C GLU A 79 31.37 -12.11 1.75
N GLU A 80 32.21 -11.28 1.14
CA GLU A 80 32.11 -10.59 -0.16
C GLU A 80 30.87 -9.72 -0.50
N GLU A 81 31.14 -8.42 -0.43
CA GLU A 81 30.57 -7.27 -1.15
C GLU A 81 29.69 -7.59 -2.39
N HIS A 82 28.38 -7.42 -2.24
CA HIS A 82 27.40 -6.74 -3.14
C HIS A 82 26.00 -6.86 -2.52
N GLY A 83 25.88 -6.68 -1.19
CA GLY A 83 24.63 -6.78 -0.41
C GLY A 83 23.65 -5.68 -0.79
N ASP A 84 23.02 -5.90 -1.94
CA ASP A 84 22.36 -4.95 -2.81
C ASP A 84 21.20 -4.24 -2.09
N ALA A 85 21.22 -2.90 -2.12
CA ALA A 85 20.09 -2.08 -1.67
C ALA A 85 18.76 -2.50 -2.36
N ALA A 86 18.82 -3.21 -3.50
CA ALA A 86 17.68 -3.82 -4.16
C ALA A 86 16.93 -4.87 -3.31
N SER A 87 17.57 -5.49 -2.33
CA SER A 87 16.94 -6.48 -1.44
C SER A 87 15.86 -5.91 -0.51
N SER A 88 15.80 -4.57 -0.38
CA SER A 88 14.83 -3.86 0.47
C SER A 88 13.74 -3.12 -0.32
N LEU A 89 13.68 -3.30 -1.65
CA LEU A 89 12.71 -2.60 -2.47
C LEU A 89 11.28 -3.08 -2.18
N ARG A 90 10.36 -2.12 -2.04
CA ARG A 90 8.96 -2.45 -1.79
C ARG A 90 8.36 -3.22 -2.96
N PRO A 91 7.46 -4.20 -2.69
CA PRO A 91 6.61 -4.82 -3.69
C PRO A 91 5.90 -3.79 -4.58
N ILE A 92 5.82 -4.08 -5.89
CA ILE A 92 5.09 -3.25 -6.85
C ILE A 92 3.81 -3.96 -7.26
N VAL A 93 2.69 -3.25 -7.17
CA VAL A 93 1.39 -3.70 -7.69
C VAL A 93 0.94 -2.72 -8.77
N ILE A 94 0.67 -3.22 -9.97
CA ILE A 94 0.30 -2.42 -11.14
C ILE A 94 -1.16 -2.71 -11.49
N ASP A 95 -1.98 -1.67 -11.62
CA ASP A 95 -3.26 -1.75 -12.34
C ASP A 95 -2.97 -1.82 -13.85
N GLY A 96 -2.99 -3.03 -14.39
CA GLY A 96 -2.65 -3.26 -15.79
C GLY A 96 -3.66 -2.62 -16.74
N SER A 97 -4.94 -2.50 -16.36
CA SER A 97 -5.95 -1.90 -17.24
C SER A 97 -5.74 -0.40 -17.39
N ASN A 98 -5.48 0.29 -16.29
CA ASN A 98 -5.23 1.73 -16.35
C ASN A 98 -3.96 2.04 -17.16
N VAL A 99 -2.87 1.31 -16.92
CA VAL A 99 -1.62 1.46 -17.69
C VAL A 99 -1.85 1.18 -19.17
N ALA A 100 -2.54 0.08 -19.50
CA ALA A 100 -2.82 -0.30 -20.88
C ALA A 100 -3.68 0.73 -21.62
N MET A 101 -4.72 1.27 -20.97
CA MET A 101 -5.61 2.26 -21.57
C MET A 101 -4.91 3.62 -21.71
N SER A 102 -4.09 4.03 -20.74
CA SER A 102 -3.29 5.26 -20.84
C SER A 102 -2.33 5.20 -22.02
N HIS A 103 -1.56 4.11 -22.14
CA HIS A 103 -0.63 3.92 -23.25
C HIS A 103 -1.36 3.78 -24.61
N GLY A 104 -2.56 3.20 -24.61
CA GLY A 104 -3.38 3.06 -25.80
C GLY A 104 -4.22 4.29 -26.16
N ASN A 105 -3.86 5.48 -25.66
CA ASN A 105 -4.54 6.75 -25.93
C ASN A 105 -6.04 6.74 -25.55
N LYS A 106 -6.42 5.97 -24.53
CA LYS A 106 -7.81 5.73 -24.10
C LYS A 106 -8.71 5.07 -25.17
N GLU A 107 -8.16 4.67 -26.31
CA GLU A 107 -8.89 4.08 -27.43
C GLU A 107 -8.69 2.56 -27.52
N ALA A 108 -7.52 2.07 -27.10
CA ALA A 108 -7.19 0.66 -27.18
C ALA A 108 -6.56 0.17 -25.88
N PHE A 109 -6.72 -1.12 -25.61
CA PHE A 109 -5.95 -1.78 -24.56
C PHE A 109 -4.57 -2.14 -25.11
N SER A 110 -3.51 -1.51 -24.58
CA SER A 110 -2.14 -1.75 -25.04
C SER A 110 -1.33 -2.60 -24.06
N CYS A 111 -1.15 -3.89 -24.40
CA CYS A 111 -0.30 -4.80 -23.63
C CYS A 111 1.16 -4.31 -23.56
N ARG A 112 1.63 -3.60 -24.61
CA ARG A 112 2.96 -2.98 -24.63
C ARG A 112 3.13 -1.95 -23.52
N GLY A 113 2.08 -1.19 -23.19
CA GLY A 113 2.13 -0.24 -22.08
C GLY A 113 2.40 -0.92 -20.74
N ILE A 114 1.75 -2.07 -20.50
CA ILE A 114 1.99 -2.88 -19.29
C ILE A 114 3.44 -3.38 -19.27
N GLN A 115 3.94 -3.91 -20.39
CA GLN A 115 5.32 -4.40 -20.50
C GLN A 115 6.33 -3.29 -20.16
N LEU A 116 6.18 -2.11 -20.77
CA LEU A 116 7.07 -0.97 -20.51
C LEU A 116 7.10 -0.56 -19.04
N ALA A 117 5.94 -0.57 -18.36
CA ALA A 117 5.88 -0.28 -16.93
C ALA A 117 6.61 -1.35 -16.10
N VAL A 118 6.44 -2.64 -16.42
CA VAL A 118 7.13 -3.74 -15.73
C VAL A 118 8.65 -3.64 -15.93
N ASP A 119 9.10 -3.44 -17.16
CA ASP A 119 10.53 -3.33 -17.50
C ASP A 119 11.16 -2.14 -16.73
N TRP A 120 10.48 -1.00 -16.66
CA TRP A 120 10.96 0.17 -15.91
C TRP A 120 11.27 -0.12 -14.43
N PHE A 121 10.46 -0.93 -13.76
CA PHE A 121 10.70 -1.33 -12.36
C PHE A 121 11.77 -2.43 -12.27
N ARG A 122 11.80 -3.38 -13.20
CA ARG A 122 12.83 -4.44 -13.24
C ARG A 122 14.23 -3.87 -13.44
N ASP A 123 14.38 -2.89 -14.33
CA ASP A 123 15.66 -2.22 -14.61
C ASP A 123 16.21 -1.47 -13.39
N ARG A 124 15.38 -1.26 -12.35
CA ARG A 124 15.75 -0.65 -11.06
C ARG A 124 15.95 -1.67 -9.94
N GLY A 125 15.96 -2.96 -10.26
CA GLY A 125 16.20 -4.03 -9.29
C GLY A 125 14.94 -4.52 -8.56
N HIS A 126 13.73 -4.09 -8.92
CA HIS A 126 12.52 -4.63 -8.28
C HIS A 126 12.29 -6.10 -8.71
N ALA A 127 12.43 -7.02 -7.76
CA ALA A 127 12.21 -8.45 -7.99
C ALA A 127 10.73 -8.86 -7.93
N TYR A 128 9.92 -8.22 -7.07
CA TYR A 128 8.51 -8.56 -6.90
C TYR A 128 7.58 -7.50 -7.52
N ILE A 129 7.02 -7.84 -8.68
CA ILE A 129 6.08 -7.01 -9.44
C ILE A 129 4.85 -7.85 -9.79
N LYS A 130 3.67 -7.40 -9.36
CA LYS A 130 2.38 -8.04 -9.64
C LYS A 130 1.51 -7.12 -10.47
N VAL A 131 1.08 -7.57 -11.64
CA VAL A 131 0.11 -6.83 -12.48
C VAL A 131 -1.25 -7.50 -12.38
N PHE A 132 -2.29 -6.71 -12.13
CA PHE A 132 -3.67 -7.18 -12.17
C PHE A 132 -4.35 -6.75 -13.47
N VAL A 133 -4.91 -7.72 -14.18
CA VAL A 133 -5.71 -7.53 -15.40
C VAL A 133 -6.92 -8.47 -15.30
N PRO A 134 -8.15 -8.02 -15.61
CA PRO A 134 -9.31 -8.89 -15.64
C PRO A 134 -9.14 -10.07 -16.59
N SER A 135 -9.67 -11.24 -16.21
CA SER A 135 -9.50 -12.49 -16.97
C SER A 135 -9.99 -12.41 -18.42
N TRP A 136 -11.11 -11.68 -18.65
CA TRP A 136 -11.73 -11.51 -19.97
C TRP A 136 -10.86 -10.75 -20.99
N ARG A 137 -9.77 -10.11 -20.56
CA ARG A 137 -8.78 -9.52 -21.49
C ARG A 137 -7.95 -10.57 -22.24
N LYS A 138 -8.04 -11.85 -21.84
CA LYS A 138 -7.42 -12.99 -22.52
C LYS A 138 -8.29 -13.53 -23.66
N ASP A 139 -9.56 -13.18 -23.69
CA ASP A 139 -10.48 -13.59 -24.76
C ASP A 139 -10.11 -12.87 -26.07
N PRO A 140 -10.39 -13.47 -27.23
CA PRO A 140 -10.13 -12.81 -28.51
C PRO A 140 -10.81 -11.43 -28.55
N PRO A 141 -10.13 -10.39 -29.09
CA PRO A 141 -10.66 -9.05 -29.13
C PRO A 141 -11.98 -9.05 -29.88
N ARG A 142 -13.05 -8.64 -29.19
CA ARG A 142 -14.34 -8.38 -29.81
C ARG A 142 -14.25 -7.06 -30.56
N SER A 143 -15.10 -6.85 -31.56
CA SER A 143 -15.07 -5.65 -32.42
C SER A 143 -15.25 -4.33 -31.64
N ASP A 144 -15.79 -4.40 -30.42
CA ASP A 144 -15.98 -3.32 -29.46
C ASP A 144 -14.77 -3.05 -28.54
N THR A 145 -13.77 -3.93 -28.52
CA THR A 145 -12.63 -3.89 -27.59
C THR A 145 -11.30 -4.16 -28.29
N PRO A 146 -10.80 -3.21 -29.10
CA PRO A 146 -9.54 -3.40 -29.81
C PRO A 146 -8.36 -3.53 -28.85
N ILE A 147 -7.67 -4.68 -28.93
CA ILE A 147 -6.38 -4.91 -28.28
C ILE A 147 -5.29 -4.58 -29.30
N ARG A 148 -4.41 -3.62 -28.98
CA ARG A 148 -3.23 -3.35 -29.81
C ARG A 148 -2.17 -4.43 -29.52
N ALA A 149 -2.33 -5.59 -30.14
CA ALA A 149 -1.25 -6.51 -30.44
C ALA A 149 -0.81 -6.26 -31.89
N VAL A 150 0.50 -6.24 -32.12
CA VAL A 150 1.11 -5.88 -33.40
C VAL A 150 0.46 -6.67 -34.53
N ARG A 151 -0.11 -5.96 -35.52
CA ARG A 151 -0.47 -6.54 -36.81
C ARG A 151 0.85 -6.90 -37.50
N VAL A 152 1.37 -8.10 -37.28
CA VAL A 152 2.36 -8.68 -38.19
C VAL A 152 1.65 -8.79 -39.54
N GLY A 153 2.20 -8.12 -40.54
CA GLY A 153 1.64 -8.05 -41.88
C GLY A 153 1.33 -9.45 -42.38
N LYS A 154 0.04 -9.73 -42.62
CA LYS A 154 -0.45 -10.98 -43.18
C LYS A 154 -0.23 -10.94 -44.70
N GLY A 155 1.02 -10.97 -45.11
CA GLY A 155 1.42 -11.45 -46.42
C GLY A 155 2.08 -12.78 -46.20
N MET A 156 1.33 -13.87 -46.24
CA MET A 156 1.70 -15.21 -46.73
C MET A 156 0.41 -16.05 -46.69
N HIS A 157 -0.07 -16.37 -47.89
CA HIS A 157 -1.11 -17.34 -48.18
C HIS A 157 -0.64 -18.74 -47.78
N LEU A 158 -1.48 -19.50 -47.09
CA LEU A 158 -1.39 -20.97 -47.03
C LEU A 158 -2.79 -21.57 -47.11
N PRO A 159 -2.90 -22.75 -47.74
CA PRO A 159 -4.07 -23.16 -48.52
C PRO A 159 -5.16 -23.80 -47.66
N GLN A 160 -6.37 -23.82 -48.21
CA GLN A 160 -7.46 -24.66 -47.71
C GLN A 160 -7.26 -26.09 -48.20
N GLU A 161 -7.39 -27.06 -47.31
CA GLU A 161 -7.94 -28.38 -47.64
C GLU A 161 -9.40 -28.44 -47.16
#